data_AF-A0A8H9H3J7-F1
#
_entry.id   AF-A0A8H9H3J7-F1
#
_cell.length_a   1.000
_cell.length_b   1.000
_cell.length_c   1.000
_cell.angle_alpha   90.00
_cell.angle_beta   90.00
_cell.angle_gamma   90.00
#
_symmetry.space_group_name_H-M   'P 1'
#
loop_
_entity.id
_entity.type
_entity.pdbx_description
1 polymer ?
#
loop_
_entity_poly.entity_id
_entity_poly.type
_entity_poly.pdbx_seq_one_letter_code
_entity_poly.pdbx_strand_id
1 'polypeptide(L)'
;MARFDREATDTDIEALIEFAKTRRGVEFYVEPETFATDTTAVAVAHDGEWTRRRVGAPAVIAKVARDLALPVYDVQLTGYPGRMRAYNERRRQAQDGDLI
;
A
#
# COMPACT_ATOMS: atom_id res chain seq x y z
N MET A 1 -10.39 -23.52 -13.59
CA MET A 1 -9.83 -22.27 -14.16
C MET A 1 -9.75 -21.25 -13.04
N ALA A 2 -8.54 -20.82 -12.69
CA ALA A 2 -8.28 -20.04 -11.49
C ALA A 2 -8.88 -18.63 -11.61
N ARG A 3 -9.69 -18.25 -10.61
CA ARG A 3 -10.34 -16.94 -10.49
C ARG A 3 -9.34 -15.95 -9.90
N PHE A 4 -8.48 -15.31 -10.70
CA PHE A 4 -7.48 -14.38 -10.15
C PHE A 4 -7.21 -13.07 -10.90
N ASP A 5 -8.09 -12.65 -11.80
CA ASP A 5 -8.14 -11.23 -12.16
C ASP A 5 -9.38 -10.62 -11.53
N ARG A 6 -9.21 -10.09 -10.32
CA ARG A 6 -10.09 -9.01 -9.86
C ARG A 6 -9.40 -7.74 -10.33
N GLU A 7 -9.94 -7.15 -11.39
CA GLU A 7 -9.65 -5.76 -11.76
C GLU A 7 -9.69 -4.87 -10.51
N ALA A 8 -8.89 -3.80 -10.51
CA ALA A 8 -8.97 -2.80 -9.45
C ALA A 8 -10.42 -2.35 -9.28
N THR A 9 -10.95 -2.53 -8.08
CA THR A 9 -12.32 -2.10 -7.79
C THR A 9 -12.30 -0.68 -7.25
N ASP A 10 -13.38 0.08 -7.45
CA ASP A 10 -13.52 1.40 -6.81
C ASP A 10 -13.31 1.31 -5.29
N THR A 11 -13.73 0.21 -4.67
CA THR A 11 -13.52 -0.08 -3.25
C THR A 11 -12.03 -0.17 -2.85
N ASP A 12 -11.17 -0.67 -3.72
CA ASP A 12 -9.72 -0.73 -3.46
C ASP A 12 -9.11 0.67 -3.39
N ILE A 13 -9.52 1.55 -4.31
CA ILE A 13 -9.07 2.95 -4.35
C ILE A 13 -9.63 3.73 -3.15
N GLU A 14 -10.92 3.56 -2.84
CA GLU A 14 -11.54 4.15 -1.66
C GLU A 14 -10.82 3.73 -0.37
N ALA A 15 -10.44 2.45 -0.24
CA ALA A 15 -9.71 1.98 0.92
C ALA A 15 -8.33 2.65 1.08
N LEU A 16 -7.61 2.91 -0.04
CA LEU A 16 -6.34 3.65 -0.01
C LEU A 16 -6.56 5.11 0.39
N ILE A 17 -7.60 5.75 -0.13
CA ILE A 17 -7.96 7.13 0.20
C ILE A 17 -8.32 7.25 1.68
N GLU A 18 -9.17 6.36 2.19
CA GLU A 18 -9.58 6.37 3.58
C GLU A 18 -8.42 6.07 4.53
N PHE A 19 -7.51 5.16 4.15
CA PHE A 19 -6.26 4.97 4.88
C PHE A 19 -5.44 6.27 4.94
N ALA A 20 -5.29 6.95 3.80
CA ALA A 20 -4.54 8.20 3.70
C ALA A 20 -5.16 9.36 4.50
N LYS A 21 -6.48 9.44 4.59
CA LYS A 21 -7.19 10.46 5.40
C LYS A 21 -7.12 10.21 6.90
N THR A 22 -7.04 8.95 7.31
CA THR A 22 -7.11 8.55 8.73
C THR A 22 -5.75 8.39 9.39
N ARG A 23 -4.66 8.24 8.61
CA ARG A 23 -3.29 8.20 9.13
C ARG A 23 -2.51 9.45 8.77
N ARG A 24 -1.54 9.78 9.62
CA ARG A 24 -0.61 10.90 9.39
C ARG A 24 0.59 10.45 8.53
N GLY A 25 1.06 11.35 7.67
CA GLY A 25 2.34 11.20 6.96
C GLY A 25 2.35 10.00 6.03
N VAL A 26 1.24 9.76 5.34
CA VAL A 26 1.10 8.65 4.41
C VAL A 26 1.86 8.95 3.12
N GLU A 27 2.59 7.93 2.67
CA GLU A 27 3.28 7.93 1.38
C GLU A 27 2.80 6.71 0.59
N PHE A 28 2.65 6.86 -0.73
CA PHE A 28 2.28 5.76 -1.62
C PHE A 28 3.51 5.15 -2.30
N TYR A 29 3.53 3.83 -2.42
CA TYR A 29 4.55 3.07 -3.14
C TYR A 29 3.85 2.22 -4.19
N VAL A 30 4.18 2.44 -5.46
CA VAL A 30 3.60 1.72 -6.59
C VAL A 30 4.43 0.48 -6.85
N GLU A 31 3.75 -0.65 -6.91
CA GLU A 31 4.28 -1.92 -7.38
C GLU A 31 3.82 -2.09 -8.83
N PRO A 32 4.74 -2.05 -9.81
CA PRO A 32 4.39 -2.22 -11.21
C PRO A 32 3.78 -3.61 -11.46
N GLU A 33 2.97 -3.71 -12.50
CA GLU A 33 2.49 -5.00 -12.97
C GLU A 33 3.67 -5.92 -13.33
N THR A 34 3.47 -7.20 -13.09
CA THR A 34 4.37 -8.27 -13.53
C THR A 34 3.55 -9.33 -14.24
N PHE A 35 4.22 -10.30 -14.87
CA PHE A 35 3.53 -11.45 -15.47
C PHE A 35 2.61 -12.21 -14.51
N ALA A 36 2.77 -12.06 -13.19
CA ALA A 36 2.03 -12.78 -12.16
C ALA A 36 1.06 -11.91 -11.35
N THR A 37 1.11 -10.57 -11.47
CA THR A 37 0.32 -9.70 -10.59
C THR A 37 0.07 -8.34 -11.23
N ASP A 38 -1.17 -7.86 -11.13
CA ASP A 38 -1.56 -6.51 -11.55
C ASP A 38 -0.83 -5.41 -10.79
N THR A 39 -0.84 -4.20 -11.35
CA THR A 39 -0.34 -3.01 -10.66
C THR A 39 -1.05 -2.82 -9.33
N THR A 40 -0.25 -2.69 -8.26
CA THR A 40 -0.72 -2.48 -6.90
C THR A 40 -0.09 -1.24 -6.31
N ALA A 41 -0.72 -0.70 -5.26
CA ALA A 41 -0.15 0.39 -4.47
C ALA A 41 -0.18 0.01 -2.99
N VAL A 42 0.87 0.45 -2.28
CA VAL A 42 1.01 0.35 -0.84
C VAL A 42 0.97 1.74 -0.25
N ALA A 43 0.01 1.99 0.64
CA ALA A 43 0.00 3.19 1.47
C ALA A 43 0.75 2.90 2.77
N VAL A 44 1.74 3.71 3.13
CA VAL A 44 2.54 3.55 4.35
C VAL A 44 2.47 4.81 5.19
N ALA A 45 1.90 4.71 6.38
CA ALA A 45 1.80 5.78 7.36
C ALA A 45 3.15 6.12 8.02
N HIS A 46 3.18 7.24 8.75
CA HIS A 46 4.37 7.72 9.47
C HIS A 46 4.92 6.70 10.48
N ASP A 47 4.06 5.97 11.16
CA ASP A 47 4.47 4.95 12.14
C ASP A 47 4.81 3.60 11.50
N GLY A 48 4.69 3.49 10.18
CA GLY A 48 4.93 2.27 9.43
C GLY A 48 3.72 1.35 9.27
N GLU A 49 2.54 1.69 9.80
CA GLU A 49 1.31 0.99 9.44
C GLU A 49 1.12 1.08 7.92
N TRP A 50 0.63 0.00 7.30
CA TRP A 50 0.46 -0.03 5.86
C TRP A 50 -0.75 -0.85 5.41
N THR A 51 -1.23 -0.55 4.21
CA THR A 51 -2.20 -1.38 3.48
C THR A 51 -1.81 -1.46 2.00
N ARG A 52 -2.13 -2.58 1.36
CA ARG A 52 -1.89 -2.84 -0.06
C ARG A 52 -3.20 -3.11 -0.78
N ARG A 53 -3.37 -2.50 -1.95
CA ARG A 53 -4.57 -2.61 -2.80
C ARG A 53 -4.20 -2.64 -4.28
N ARG A 54 -5.06 -3.24 -5.11
CA ARG A 54 -4.92 -3.20 -6.58
C ARG A 54 -5.34 -1.83 -7.08
N VAL A 55 -4.62 -1.31 -8.07
CA VAL A 55 -4.91 0.01 -8.66
C VAL A 55 -5.09 -0.05 -10.17
N GLY A 56 -4.82 -1.20 -10.79
CA GLY A 56 -5.04 -1.45 -12.22
C GLY A 56 -3.94 -0.83 -13.07
N ALA A 57 -3.65 0.46 -12.88
CA ALA A 57 -2.57 1.16 -13.57
C ALA A 57 -1.85 2.16 -12.64
N PRO A 58 -0.54 2.43 -12.85
CA PRO A 58 0.22 3.39 -12.04
C PRO A 58 -0.39 4.81 -12.07
N ALA A 59 -1.03 5.19 -13.17
CA ALA A 59 -1.66 6.50 -13.33
C ALA A 59 -2.80 6.74 -12.33
N VAL A 60 -3.51 5.68 -11.89
CA VAL A 60 -4.62 5.79 -10.93
C VAL A 60 -4.11 6.27 -9.59
N ILE A 61 -3.10 5.61 -9.05
CA ILE A 61 -2.52 6.02 -7.76
C ILE A 61 -1.77 7.34 -7.84
N ALA A 62 -1.13 7.64 -8.99
CA ALA A 62 -0.51 8.95 -9.20
C ALA A 62 -1.54 10.10 -9.15
N LYS A 63 -2.74 9.88 -9.69
CA LYS A 63 -3.85 10.85 -9.58
C LYS A 63 -4.30 11.01 -8.12
N VAL A 64 -4.53 9.91 -7.41
CA VAL A 64 -4.95 9.96 -6.00
C VAL A 64 -3.91 10.68 -5.13
N ALA A 65 -2.64 10.35 -5.30
CA ALA A 65 -1.54 10.99 -4.57
C ALA A 65 -1.50 12.51 -4.83
N ARG A 66 -1.67 12.92 -6.10
CA ARG A 66 -1.77 14.34 -6.48
C ARG A 66 -2.96 15.03 -5.81
N ASP A 67 -4.14 14.43 -5.87
CA ASP A 67 -5.38 14.99 -5.31
C ASP A 67 -5.30 15.15 -3.78
N LEU A 68 -4.56 14.26 -3.10
CA LEU A 68 -4.33 14.31 -1.66
C LEU A 68 -3.08 15.10 -1.27
N ALA A 69 -2.31 15.62 -2.23
CA ALA A 69 -1.00 16.24 -2.03
C ALA A 69 -0.02 15.36 -1.23
N LEU A 70 -0.03 14.05 -1.50
CA LEU A 70 0.84 13.05 -0.89
C LEU A 70 1.91 12.57 -1.88
N PRO A 71 3.10 12.19 -1.38
CA PRO A 71 4.13 11.63 -2.25
C PRO A 71 3.78 10.23 -2.73
N VAL A 72 4.24 9.91 -3.93
CA VAL A 72 4.14 8.58 -4.54
C VAL A 72 5.49 8.20 -5.16
N TYR A 73 5.92 6.96 -4.95
CA TYR A 73 7.21 6.45 -5.39
C TYR A 73 7.06 5.13 -6.14
N ASP A 74 7.98 4.85 -7.06
CA ASP A 74 8.14 3.50 -7.61
C ASP A 74 8.97 2.67 -6.62
N VAL A 75 8.39 1.59 -6.11
CA VAL A 75 9.06 0.75 -5.10
C VAL A 75 10.29 0.04 -5.65
N GLN A 76 10.37 -0.19 -6.97
CA GLN A 76 11.56 -0.81 -7.57
C GLN A 76 12.76 0.14 -7.55
N LEU A 77 12.52 1.45 -7.48
CA LEU A 77 13.55 2.48 -7.40
C LEU A 77 13.91 2.82 -5.96
N THR A 78 12.92 2.96 -5.08
CA THR A 78 13.15 3.43 -3.70
C THR A 78 13.26 2.32 -2.67
N GLY A 79 12.71 1.14 -2.97
CA GLY A 79 12.35 0.16 -1.95
C GLY A 79 11.23 0.65 -1.04
N TYR A 80 10.83 -0.22 -0.10
CA TYR A 80 9.91 0.12 0.98
C TYR A 80 10.63 0.89 2.10
N PRO A 81 9.94 1.80 2.81
CA PRO A 81 10.57 2.58 3.86
C PRO A 81 10.82 1.72 5.11
N GLY A 82 11.95 1.96 5.80
CA GLY A 82 12.36 1.16 6.96
C GLY A 82 11.32 1.09 8.09
N ARG A 83 10.47 2.12 8.22
CA ARG A 83 9.36 2.15 9.19
C ARG A 83 8.33 1.03 8.98
N MET A 84 8.08 0.61 7.73
CA MET A 84 7.17 -0.49 7.41
C MET A 84 7.69 -1.82 7.98
N ARG A 85 8.99 -2.05 7.86
CA ARG A 85 9.66 -3.22 8.45
C ARG A 85 9.57 -3.19 9.98
N ALA A 86 9.90 -2.05 10.60
CA ALA A 86 9.79 -1.89 12.05
C ALA A 86 8.36 -2.06 12.58
N TYR A 87 7.34 -1.70 11.80
CA TYR A 87 5.94 -1.99 12.12
C TYR A 87 5.63 -3.49 12.10
N ASN A 88 6.07 -4.20 11.06
CA ASN A 88 5.87 -5.64 10.95
C ASN A 88 6.56 -6.40 12.09
N GLU A 89 7.77 -5.98 12.48
CA GLU A 89 8.50 -6.56 13.61
C GLU A 89 7.74 -6.38 14.94
N ARG A 90 7.23 -5.17 15.22
CA ARG A 90 6.39 -4.89 16.40
C ARG A 90 5.10 -5.72 16.41
N ARG A 91 4.41 -5.82 15.27
CA ARG A 91 3.18 -6.62 15.12
C ARG A 91 3.42 -8.10 15.39
N ARG A 92 4.52 -8.65 14.87
CA ARG A 92 4.89 -10.06 15.08
C ARG A 92 5.17 -10.34 16.56
N GLN A 93 5.95 -9.49 17.23
CA GLN A 93 6.23 -9.63 18.66
C GLN A 93 4.96 -9.56 19.51
N ALA A 94 4.03 -8.65 19.16
CA ALA A 94 2.75 -8.54 19.86
C ALA A 94 1.86 -9.79 19.65
N GLN A 95 1.87 -10.39 18.47
CA GLN A 95 1.15 -11.64 18.18
C GLN A 95 1.75 -12.83 18.93
N ASP A 96 3.08 -12.94 18.94
CA ASP A 96 3.79 -14.02 19.64
C ASP A 96 3.62 -13.92 21.16
N GLY A 97 3.49 -12.71 21.71
CA GLY A 97 3.25 -12.48 23.15
C GLY A 97 1.81 -12.73 23.63
N ASP A 98 0.83 -12.79 22.73
CA ASP A 98 -0.57 -13.12 23.04
C ASP A 98 -0.81 -14.66 23.11
N LEU A 99 0.19 -15.44 22.69
CA LEU A 99 0.17 -16.91 22.64
C LEU A 99 0.83 -17.57 23.87
N ILE A 100 1.19 -16.80 24.89
CA ILE A 100 1.92 -17.25 26.09
C ILE A 100 1.19 -16.80 27.35
#